data_AF-A0A6B0SYL6-F1
#
_entry.id   AF-A0A6B0SYL6-F1
#
_cell.length_a   1.000
_cell.length_b   1.000
_cell.length_c   1.000
_cell.angle_alpha   90.00
_cell.angle_beta   90.00
_cell.angle_gamma   90.00
#
_symmetry.space_group_name_H-M   'P 1'
#
loop_
_entity.id
_entity.type
_entity.pdbx_description
1 polymer ?
#
loop_
_entity_poly.entity_id
_entity_poly.type
_entity_poly.pdbx_seq_one_letter_code
_entity_poly.pdbx_strand_id
1 'polypeptide(L)' 'MSTGIVDRIATLLVPERADLYRCRGCDERVRAPVGAVVDECPECGSADVALITRHVAL' A
#
# COMPACT_ATOMS: atom_id res chain seq x y z
N MET A 1 -32.59 2.76 10.75
CA MET A 1 -31.48 3.64 11.15
C MET A 1 -30.34 2.74 11.58
N SER A 2 -29.33 2.56 10.73
CA SER A 2 -28.16 1.74 11.05
C SER A 2 -26.92 2.57 10.75
N THR A 3 -26.26 2.94 11.84
CA THR A 3 -25.04 3.73 11.91
C THR A 3 -23.87 2.90 11.39
N GLY A 4 -23.57 3.00 10.11
CA GLY A 4 -22.32 2.51 9.53
C GLY A 4 -21.27 3.62 9.60
N ILE A 5 -20.62 3.77 10.74
CA ILE A 5 -19.44 4.65 10.88
C ILE A 5 -18.34 3.98 10.06
N VAL A 6 -18.26 4.33 8.78
CA VAL A 6 -17.04 4.10 8.00
C VAL A 6 -16.02 5.05 8.60
N ASP A 7 -15.19 4.48 9.44
CA ASP A 7 -14.07 5.06 10.14
C ASP A 7 -13.13 5.71 9.12
N ARG A 8 -13.45 6.96 8.76
CA ARG A 8 -12.58 7.86 8.00
C ARG A 8 -11.46 8.29 8.93
N ILE A 9 -10.57 7.35 9.27
CA ILE A 9 -9.35 7.69 9.98
C ILE A 9 -8.58 8.65 9.09
N ALA A 10 -8.45 9.85 9.62
CA ALA A 10 -7.54 10.88 9.19
C ALA A 10 -6.13 10.30 9.04
N THR A 11 -5.72 9.97 7.81
CA THR A 11 -4.29 9.87 7.49
C THR A 11 -3.77 11.28 7.32
N LEU A 12 -3.51 11.90 8.47
CA LEU A 12 -2.78 13.16 8.62
C LEU A 12 -1.44 13.07 7.88
N LEU A 13 -1.33 13.82 6.78
CA LEU A 13 -0.21 14.68 6.36
C LEU A 13 1.12 14.44 7.11
N VAL A 14 1.77 13.30 6.89
CA VAL A 14 3.21 13.10 7.11
C VAL A 14 3.83 13.15 5.71
N PRO A 15 4.98 13.83 5.49
CA PRO A 15 5.57 14.02 4.16
C PRO A 15 5.49 12.72 3.38
N GLU A 16 4.82 12.81 2.23
CA GLU A 16 4.20 11.75 1.45
C GLU A 16 5.21 10.73 0.93
N ARG A 17 5.84 9.99 1.85
CA ARG A 17 6.80 8.94 1.55
C ARG A 17 6.05 7.63 1.48
N ALA A 18 6.15 6.99 0.33
CA ALA A 18 5.64 5.65 0.11
C ALA A 18 6.79 4.69 -0.18
N ASP A 19 6.62 3.43 0.20
CA ASP A 19 7.40 2.32 -0.30
C ASP A 19 6.68 1.74 -1.52
N LEU A 20 7.45 1.44 -2.55
CA LEU A 20 6.95 1.00 -3.85
C LEU A 20 7.34 -0.45 -4.07
N TYR A 21 6.34 -1.31 -4.13
CA TYR A 21 6.46 -2.75 -4.31
C TYR A 21 6.05 -3.14 -5.74
N ARG A 22 6.67 -4.18 -6.29
CA ARG A 22 6.25 -4.84 -7.53
C ARG A 22 5.67 -6.19 -7.18
N CYS A 23 4.46 -6.47 -7.65
CA CYS A 23 3.99 -7.84 -7.71
C CYS A 23 4.58 -8.51 -8.95
N ARG A 24 5.22 -9.67 -8.81
CA ARG A 24 5.70 -10.47 -9.95
C ARG A 24 4.60 -11.30 -10.62
N GLY A 25 3.51 -11.58 -9.90
CA GLY A 25 2.38 -12.34 -10.43
C GLY A 25 1.61 -11.61 -11.53
N CYS A 26 1.36 -10.31 -11.35
CA CYS A 26 0.64 -9.48 -12.32
C CYS A 26 1.46 -8.31 -12.88
N ASP A 27 2.74 -8.21 -12.51
CA ASP A 27 3.65 -7.11 -12.83
C ASP A 27 3.24 -5.72 -12.29
N GLU A 28 2.23 -5.66 -11.42
CA GLU A 28 1.63 -4.41 -10.97
C GLU A 28 2.44 -3.71 -9.86
N ARG A 29 2.33 -2.38 -9.81
CA ARG A 29 3.01 -1.55 -8.81
C ARG A 29 2.10 -1.24 -7.64
N VAL A 30 2.48 -1.70 -6.45
CA VAL A 30 1.76 -1.45 -5.20
C VAL A 30 2.47 -0.33 -4.44
N ARG A 31 1.73 0.72 -4.09
CA ARG A 31 2.22 1.79 -3.22
C ARG A 31 1.71 1.54 -1.81
N ALA A 32 2.60 1.53 -0.84
CA ALA A 32 2.24 1.39 0.56
C ALA A 32 2.94 2.46 1.41
N PRO A 33 2.39 2.83 2.58
CA PRO A 33 3.07 3.70 3.52
C PRO A 33 4.46 3.16 3.89
N VAL A 34 5.42 4.04 4.15
CA VAL A 34 6.76 3.61 4.59
C VAL A 34 6.66 2.72 5.84
N GLY A 35 7.30 1.56 5.78
CA GLY A 35 7.28 0.58 6.86
C GLY A 35 6.01 -0.28 6.96
N ALA A 36 5.04 -0.09 6.06
CA ALA A 36 3.96 -1.05 5.89
C ALA A 36 4.51 -2.33 5.26
N VAL A 37 4.16 -3.47 5.84
CA VAL A 37 4.46 -4.79 5.28
C VAL A 37 3.36 -5.12 4.27
N VAL A 38 3.77 -5.39 3.03
CA VAL A 38 2.88 -5.86 1.96
C VAL A 38 3.21 -7.34 1.76
N ASP A 39 2.37 -8.22 2.31
CA ASP A 39 2.52 -9.67 2.17
C ASP A 39 1.81 -10.22 0.91
N GLU A 40 0.84 -9.48 0.38
CA GLU A 40 0.03 -9.89 -0.77
C GLU A 40 -0.28 -8.71 -1.68
N CYS A 41 -0.30 -8.96 -3.00
CA CYS A 41 -0.71 -7.98 -3.98
C CYS A 41 -2.25 -7.80 -3.97
N PRO A 42 -2.77 -6.58 -3.78
CA PRO A 42 -4.21 -6.33 -3.72
C PRO A 42 -4.95 -6.61 -5.05
N GLU A 43 -4.24 -6.58 -6.17
CA GLU A 43 -4.86 -6.72 -7.50
C GLU A 43 -5.04 -8.18 -7.92
N CYS A 44 -4.10 -9.05 -7.59
CA CYS A 44 -4.11 -10.45 -8.05
C CYS A 44 -4.05 -11.49 -6.92
N GLY A 45 -3.92 -11.07 -5.66
CA GLY A 45 -3.77 -11.96 -4.52
C GLY A 45 -2.44 -12.72 -4.47
N SER A 46 -1.44 -12.31 -5.26
CA SER A 46 -0.14 -12.98 -5.27
C SER A 46 0.72 -12.50 -4.10
N ALA A 47 1.27 -13.46 -3.35
CA ALA A 47 2.25 -13.20 -2.30
C ALA A 47 3.68 -12.91 -2.83
N ASP A 48 3.89 -12.97 -4.16
CA ASP A 48 5.19 -12.65 -4.77
C ASP A 48 5.29 -11.14 -5.01
N VAL A 49 5.41 -10.40 -3.91
CA VAL A 49 5.59 -8.94 -3.89
C VAL A 49 7.00 -8.59 -3.42
N ALA A 50 7.72 -7.80 -4.22
CA ALA A 50 9.09 -7.41 -3.96
C ALA A 50 9.20 -5.88 -3.85
N LEU A 51 9.85 -5.41 -2.79
CA LEU A 51 10.15 -3.99 -2.63
C LEU A 51 11.13 -3.52 -3.70
N ILE A 52 10.75 -2.51 -4.48
CA ILE A 52 11.58 -1.95 -5.53
C ILE A 52 12.34 -0.73 -5.01
N THR A 53 11.61 0.17 -4.34
CA THR A 53 12.13 1.46 -3.92
C THR A 53 11.51 1.84 -2.59
N ARG A 54 12.37 2.21 -1.64
CA ARG A 54 11.92 2.77 -0.37
C ARG A 54 11.90 4.30 -0.42
N HIS A 55 10.98 4.91 0.32
CA HIS A 55 10.95 6.35 0.54
C HIS A 55 10.85 7.19 -0.75
N VAL A 56 9.97 6.82 -1.68
CA VAL A 56 9.68 7.71 -2.81
C VAL A 56 8.82 8.88 -2.31
N ALA A 57 9.15 10.10 -2.74
CA ALA A 57 8.24 11.23 -2.65
C ALA A 57 7.09 11.00 -3.64
N LEU A 58 5.85 11.19 -3.20
CA LEU A 58 4.65 11.07 -4.04
C LEU A 58 4.62 12.12 -5.17
#